data_AF-C9SBM4-F1
#
_entry.id   AF-C9SBM4-F1
#
_cell.length_a   1.000
_cell.length_b   1.000
_cell.length_c   1.000
_cell.angle_alpha   90.00
_cell.angle_beta   90.00
_cell.angle_gamma   90.00
#
_symmetry.space_group_name_H-M   'P 1'
#
loop_
_entity.id
_entity.type
_entity.pdbx_description
1 polymer ?
#
loop_
_entity_poly.entity_id
_entity_poly.type
_entity_poly.pdbx_seq_one_letter_code
_entity_poly.pdbx_strand_id
1 'polypeptide(L)'
;MPLVDGILTPQDEITAQQVHLQGLLPSEWRDRWDQRAKWFDQTGRPLSNDCDIWPWDRRFEQWIQEPRESCSMEVVTDEEQVARFEFEMLKRMLAWRPGERPSVEGVLRMPWMTKWALPAYEESLGSLAKDL
;
A
#
# COMPACT_ATOMS: atom_id res chain seq x y z
N MET A 1 2.73 -9.18 -8.15
CA MET A 1 1.27 -9.29 -7.89
C MET A 1 0.69 -7.88 -7.73
N PRO A 2 -0.55 -7.61 -8.17
CA PRO A 2 -1.18 -6.30 -7.94
C PRO A 2 -1.46 -6.09 -6.45
N LEU A 3 -1.51 -4.83 -5.99
CA LEU A 3 -1.79 -4.47 -4.59
C LEU A 3 -3.13 -5.06 -4.09
N VAL A 4 -4.13 -5.02 -4.97
CA VAL A 4 -5.45 -5.66 -4.83
C VAL A 4 -5.76 -6.33 -6.16
N ASP A 5 -6.18 -7.59 -6.14
CA ASP A 5 -6.54 -8.32 -7.34
C ASP A 5 -7.99 -7.99 -7.74
N GLY A 6 -8.16 -7.28 -8.85
CA GLY A 6 -9.45 -6.71 -9.25
C GLY A 6 -9.91 -7.03 -10.68
N ILE A 7 -9.18 -7.86 -11.43
CA ILE A 7 -9.49 -8.07 -12.86
C ILE A 7 -10.65 -9.07 -13.06
N LEU A 8 -10.76 -10.10 -12.21
CA LEU A 8 -11.84 -11.11 -12.29
C LEU A 8 -12.42 -11.46 -10.91
N THR A 9 -12.16 -10.61 -9.91
CA THR A 9 -12.44 -10.91 -8.51
C THR A 9 -13.80 -10.33 -8.09
N PRO A 10 -14.65 -11.09 -7.37
CA PRO A 10 -15.89 -10.55 -6.82
C PRO A 10 -15.64 -9.33 -5.93
N GLN A 11 -16.54 -8.35 -5.95
CA GLN A 11 -16.40 -7.09 -5.19
C GLN A 11 -16.18 -7.31 -3.68
N ASP A 12 -16.84 -8.31 -3.10
CA ASP A 12 -16.67 -8.66 -1.68
C ASP A 12 -15.26 -9.19 -1.38
N GLU A 13 -14.68 -9.95 -2.30
CA GLU A 13 -13.32 -10.47 -2.15
C GLU A 13 -12.28 -9.36 -2.31
N ILE A 14 -12.50 -8.42 -3.24
CA ILE A 14 -11.72 -7.17 -3.34
C ILE A 14 -11.77 -6.42 -2.01
N THR A 15 -12.95 -6.31 -1.40
CA THR A 15 -13.15 -5.62 -0.11
C THR A 15 -12.41 -6.36 1.01
N ALA A 16 -12.41 -7.70 1.02
CA ALA A 16 -11.64 -8.49 1.98
C ALA A 16 -10.13 -8.27 1.84
N GLN A 17 -9.61 -8.26 0.61
CA GLN A 17 -8.20 -7.97 0.35
C GLN A 17 -7.80 -6.57 0.82
N GLN A 18 -8.68 -5.58 0.61
CA GLN A 18 -8.47 -4.22 1.11
C GLN A 18 -8.47 -4.16 2.64
N VAL A 19 -9.32 -4.94 3.32
CA VAL A 19 -9.32 -5.04 4.79
C VAL A 19 -8.06 -5.72 5.32
N HIS A 20 -7.56 -6.77 4.65
CA HIS A 20 -6.26 -7.37 5.00
C HIS A 20 -5.11 -6.37 4.85
N LEU A 21 -5.18 -5.48 3.86
CA LEU A 21 -4.17 -4.46 3.59
C LEU A 21 -4.26 -3.27 4.58
N GLN A 22 -5.42 -2.61 4.67
CA GLN A 22 -5.62 -1.33 5.37
C GLN A 22 -6.15 -1.47 6.81
N GLY A 23 -6.61 -2.65 7.19
CA GLY A 23 -7.33 -2.88 8.44
C GLY A 23 -8.84 -2.66 8.30
N LEU A 24 -9.53 -2.57 9.44
CA LEU A 24 -10.99 -2.60 9.48
C LEU A 24 -11.63 -1.41 8.76
N LEU A 25 -12.72 -1.69 8.05
CA LEU A 25 -13.63 -0.69 7.49
C LEU A 25 -14.26 0.18 8.59
N PRO A 26 -14.65 1.42 8.28
CA PRO A 26 -15.56 2.20 9.12
C PRO A 26 -16.83 1.40 9.44
N SER A 27 -17.34 1.52 10.66
CA SER A 27 -18.46 0.69 11.14
C SER A 27 -19.68 0.80 10.24
N GLU A 28 -20.00 2.00 9.75
CA GLU A 28 -21.16 2.22 8.87
C GLU A 28 -21.07 1.48 7.52
N TRP A 29 -19.86 1.12 7.08
CA TRP A 29 -19.63 0.38 5.83
C TRP A 29 -19.54 -1.11 6.10
N ARG A 30 -18.88 -1.46 7.21
CA ARG A 30 -18.79 -2.83 7.70
C ARG A 30 -20.17 -3.45 7.94
N ASP A 31 -21.11 -2.68 8.48
CA ASP A 31 -22.47 -3.13 8.77
C ASP A 31 -23.33 -3.34 7.51
N ARG A 32 -22.93 -2.73 6.38
CA ARG A 32 -23.59 -2.90 5.07
C ARG A 32 -22.96 -4.00 4.23
N TRP A 33 -21.88 -4.61 4.70
CA TRP A 33 -21.17 -5.64 3.97
C TRP A 33 -21.72 -7.03 4.32
N ASP A 34 -22.77 -7.45 3.61
CA ASP A 34 -23.53 -8.67 3.92
C ASP A 34 -22.69 -9.95 3.87
N GLN A 35 -21.76 -10.06 2.91
CA GLN A 35 -20.93 -11.26 2.74
C GLN A 35 -19.68 -11.28 3.63
N ARG A 36 -19.48 -10.28 4.50
CA ARG A 36 -18.28 -10.16 5.36
C ARG A 36 -17.99 -11.42 6.18
N ALA A 37 -19.04 -12.10 6.63
CA ALA A 37 -18.95 -13.31 7.45
C ALA A 37 -18.20 -14.48 6.78
N LYS A 38 -18.00 -14.43 5.46
CA LYS A 38 -17.16 -15.41 4.74
C LYS A 38 -15.66 -15.23 5.03
N TRP A 39 -15.21 -14.02 5.31
CA TRP A 39 -13.78 -13.70 5.51
C TRP A 39 -13.45 -13.26 6.92
N PHE A 40 -14.40 -12.70 7.67
CA PHE A 40 -14.15 -12.14 9.00
C PHE A 40 -15.21 -12.54 10.02
N ASP A 41 -14.77 -12.74 11.26
CA ASP A 41 -15.67 -12.98 12.38
C ASP A 41 -16.45 -11.69 12.79
N GLN A 42 -17.29 -11.82 13.81
CA GLN A 42 -18.05 -10.69 14.34
C GLN A 42 -17.17 -9.54 14.88
N THR A 43 -15.97 -9.86 15.37
CA THR A 43 -15.00 -8.88 15.89
C THR A 43 -14.15 -8.24 14.78
N GLY A 44 -14.08 -8.87 13.60
CA GLY A 44 -13.33 -8.41 12.44
C GLY A 44 -11.99 -9.14 12.28
N ARG A 45 -11.79 -10.24 13.00
CA ARG A 45 -10.62 -11.09 12.81
C ARG A 45 -10.79 -11.91 11.53
N PRO A 46 -9.73 -12.05 10.71
CA PRO A 46 -9.76 -12.91 9.55
C PRO A 46 -10.09 -14.36 9.93
N LEU A 47 -10.90 -15.01 9.12
CA LEU A 47 -11.20 -16.45 9.20
C LEU A 47 -10.24 -17.27 8.32
N SER A 48 -9.52 -16.61 7.41
CA SER A 48 -8.50 -17.22 6.54
C SER A 48 -7.23 -17.57 7.31
N ASN A 49 -6.44 -18.48 6.75
CA ASN A 49 -5.12 -18.80 7.30
C ASN A 49 -4.17 -17.61 7.16
N ASP A 50 -3.16 -17.52 8.03
CA ASP A 50 -2.17 -16.44 8.00
C ASP A 50 -1.45 -16.33 6.65
N CYS A 51 -1.27 -17.46 5.93
CA CYS A 51 -0.67 -17.47 4.59
C CYS A 51 -1.51 -16.73 3.54
N ASP A 52 -2.81 -16.58 3.75
CA ASP A 52 -3.75 -15.90 2.85
C ASP A 52 -3.94 -14.43 3.23
N ILE A 53 -3.40 -14.01 4.38
CA ILE A 53 -3.41 -12.63 4.83
C ILE A 53 -2.16 -11.94 4.32
N TRP A 54 -2.40 -10.85 3.61
CA TRP A 54 -1.35 -9.99 3.10
C TRP A 54 -1.52 -8.64 3.78
N PRO A 55 -0.72 -8.33 4.81
CA PRO A 55 -0.57 -6.97 5.33
C PRO A 55 0.46 -6.17 4.52
N TRP A 56 0.64 -4.89 4.87
CA TRP A 56 1.67 -4.04 4.24
C TRP A 56 3.08 -4.58 4.41
N ASP A 57 3.45 -5.02 5.63
CA ASP A 57 4.82 -5.45 5.94
C ASP A 57 5.23 -6.68 5.12
N ARG A 58 4.32 -7.65 4.97
CA ARG A 58 4.57 -8.83 4.13
C ARG A 58 4.72 -8.47 2.65
N ARG A 59 3.93 -7.50 2.15
CA ARG A 59 4.06 -7.02 0.78
C ARG A 59 5.37 -6.28 0.57
N PHE A 60 5.82 -5.49 1.54
CA PHE A 60 7.12 -4.84 1.47
C PHE A 60 8.24 -5.87 1.29
N GLU A 61 8.26 -6.87 2.18
CA GLU A 61 9.28 -7.90 2.17
C GLU A 61 9.31 -8.62 0.81
N GLN A 62 8.18 -9.17 0.39
CA GLN A 62 8.13 -10.02 -0.79
C GLN A 62 8.19 -9.28 -2.12
N TRP A 63 7.75 -8.01 -2.17
CA TRP A 63 7.65 -7.28 -3.44
C TRP A 63 8.74 -6.23 -3.62
N ILE A 64 9.43 -5.84 -2.54
CA ILE A 64 10.50 -4.85 -2.59
C ILE A 64 11.83 -5.47 -2.15
N GLN A 65 11.89 -6.07 -0.96
CA GLN A 65 13.17 -6.60 -0.43
C GLN A 65 13.63 -7.85 -1.18
N GLU A 66 12.82 -8.92 -1.21
CA GLU A 66 13.18 -10.19 -1.86
C GLU A 66 13.60 -10.00 -3.34
N PRO A 67 12.89 -9.20 -4.17
CA PRO A 67 13.32 -8.97 -5.55
C PRO A 67 14.65 -8.20 -5.65
N ARG A 68 14.86 -7.18 -4.81
CA ARG A 68 16.12 -6.42 -4.78
C ARG A 68 17.29 -7.31 -4.40
N GLU A 69 17.13 -8.11 -3.36
CA GLU A 69 18.13 -9.09 -2.94
C GLU A 69 18.44 -10.08 -4.07
N SER A 70 17.40 -10.64 -4.71
CA SER A 70 17.56 -11.60 -5.81
C SER A 70 18.29 -11.02 -7.02
N CYS A 71 18.15 -9.71 -7.24
CA CYS A 71 18.82 -8.97 -8.31
C CYS A 71 20.17 -8.38 -7.88
N SER A 72 20.68 -8.72 -6.67
CA SER A 72 21.91 -8.13 -6.11
C SER A 72 21.89 -6.60 -6.08
N MET A 73 20.70 -6.01 -6.00
CA MET A 73 20.52 -4.59 -5.78
C MET A 73 20.70 -4.30 -4.30
N GLU A 74 21.03 -3.05 -3.99
CA GLU A 74 21.05 -2.60 -2.61
C GLU A 74 19.65 -2.78 -2.00
N VAL A 75 19.60 -3.65 -0.99
CA VAL A 75 18.44 -3.87 -0.12
C VAL A 75 18.14 -2.56 0.58
N VAL A 76 16.87 -2.29 0.89
CA VAL A 76 16.54 -1.04 1.58
C VAL A 76 17.02 -1.15 3.02
N THR A 77 18.26 -0.72 3.28
CA THR A 77 18.99 -0.85 4.55
C THR A 77 18.66 0.28 5.54
N ASP A 78 18.21 1.44 5.06
CA ASP A 78 17.60 2.52 5.86
C ASP A 78 16.12 2.22 6.17
N GLU A 79 15.91 1.00 6.65
CA GLU A 79 14.69 0.20 6.65
C GLU A 79 13.52 0.84 7.43
N GLU A 80 13.79 1.78 8.34
CA GLU A 80 12.73 2.42 9.15
C GLU A 80 12.11 3.67 8.52
N GLN A 81 12.75 4.28 7.51
CA GLN A 81 12.30 5.57 7.00
C GLN A 81 11.72 5.48 5.59
N VAL A 82 12.46 5.00 4.57
CA VAL A 82 11.97 5.10 3.18
C VAL A 82 10.74 4.25 2.95
N ALA A 83 10.83 2.96 3.26
CA ALA A 83 9.74 2.01 3.14
C ALA A 83 8.55 2.44 4.00
N ARG A 84 8.80 2.79 5.27
CA ARG A 84 7.77 3.29 6.16
C ARG A 84 7.09 4.54 5.61
N PHE A 85 7.82 5.54 5.12
CA PHE A 85 7.22 6.76 4.60
C PHE A 85 6.47 6.53 3.30
N GLU A 86 6.93 5.62 2.44
CA GLU A 86 6.21 5.21 1.23
C GLU A 86 4.89 4.52 1.58
N PHE A 87 4.93 3.50 2.43
CA PHE A 87 3.72 2.80 2.86
C PHE A 87 2.80 3.69 3.67
N GLU A 88 3.32 4.56 4.54
CA GLU A 88 2.50 5.53 5.26
C GLU A 88 1.85 6.52 4.29
N MET A 89 2.54 6.93 3.22
CA MET A 89 1.94 7.74 2.16
C MET A 89 0.84 6.96 1.44
N LEU A 90 1.10 5.73 0.99
CA LEU A 90 0.13 4.89 0.30
C LEU A 90 -1.08 4.57 1.19
N LYS A 91 -0.87 4.22 2.46
CA LYS A 91 -1.92 4.01 3.47
C LYS A 91 -2.82 5.24 3.60
N ARG A 92 -2.24 6.45 3.67
CA ARG A 92 -3.00 7.71 3.74
C ARG A 92 -3.77 7.99 2.45
N MET A 93 -3.15 7.76 1.29
CA MET A 93 -3.80 7.92 -0.01
C MET A 93 -4.97 6.94 -0.19
N LEU A 94 -4.86 5.76 0.41
CA LEU A 94 -5.87 4.70 0.39
C LEU A 94 -6.80 4.73 1.62
N ALA A 95 -6.85 5.84 2.37
CA ALA A 95 -7.76 5.98 3.50
C ALA A 95 -9.20 5.67 3.07
N TRP A 96 -9.93 4.96 3.94
CA TRP A 96 -11.28 4.50 3.66
C TRP A 96 -12.17 5.66 3.24
N ARG A 97 -12.28 6.69 4.09
CA ARG A 97 -13.09 7.86 3.76
C ARG A 97 -12.35 8.74 2.76
N PRO A 98 -12.97 9.11 1.63
CA PRO A 98 -12.36 10.02 0.68
C PRO A 98 -11.93 11.35 1.29
N GLY A 99 -12.68 11.87 2.28
CA GLY A 99 -12.35 13.12 2.97
C GLY A 99 -11.15 13.02 3.93
N GLU A 100 -10.69 11.81 4.28
CA GLU A 100 -9.48 11.60 5.08
C GLU A 100 -8.22 11.46 4.21
N ARG A 101 -8.39 11.35 2.89
CA ARG A 101 -7.26 11.23 1.97
C ARG A 101 -6.55 12.58 1.83
N PRO A 102 -5.20 12.58 1.74
CA PRO A 102 -4.45 13.80 1.51
C PRO A 102 -4.78 14.40 0.14
N SER A 103 -4.75 15.73 0.05
CA SER A 103 -4.76 16.42 -1.24
C SER A 103 -3.48 16.13 -2.02
N VAL A 104 -3.47 16.40 -3.33
CA VAL A 104 -2.27 16.27 -4.16
C VAL A 104 -1.10 17.04 -3.57
N GLU A 105 -1.32 18.30 -3.17
CA GLU A 105 -0.32 19.13 -2.51
C GLU A 105 0.15 18.53 -1.16
N GLY A 106 -0.75 17.90 -0.42
CA GLY A 106 -0.43 17.17 0.80
C GLY A 106 0.46 15.95 0.56
N VAL A 107 0.21 15.20 -0.51
CA VAL A 107 1.04 14.06 -0.94
C VAL A 107 2.43 14.54 -1.33
N LEU A 108 2.53 15.59 -2.16
CA LEU A 108 3.81 16.15 -2.61
C LEU A 108 4.69 16.65 -1.46
N ARG A 109 4.10 17.01 -0.31
CA ARG A 109 4.80 17.43 0.91
C ARG A 109 5.20 16.29 1.83
N MET A 110 4.77 15.05 1.56
CA MET A 110 5.10 13.93 2.43
C MET A 110 6.61 13.62 2.39
N PRO A 111 7.18 13.10 3.51
CA PRO A 111 8.61 12.86 3.61
C PRO A 111 9.16 12.01 2.48
N TRP A 112 8.37 11.04 1.99
CA TRP A 112 8.81 10.19 0.89
C TRP A 112 9.00 10.96 -0.42
N MET A 113 8.02 11.81 -0.76
CA MET A 113 8.05 12.65 -1.95
C MET A 113 9.21 13.64 -1.92
N THR A 114 9.42 14.32 -0.80
CA THR A 114 10.41 15.41 -0.71
C THR A 114 11.83 14.92 -0.58
N LYS A 115 12.07 13.76 0.04
CA LYS A 115 13.43 13.21 0.23
C LYS A 115 13.90 12.34 -0.93
N TRP A 116 13.01 11.60 -1.60
CA TRP A 116 13.41 10.62 -2.62
C TRP A 116 12.76 10.88 -3.98
N ALA A 117 11.43 10.96 -4.05
CA ALA A 117 10.73 10.95 -5.34
C ALA A 117 10.98 12.21 -6.19
N LEU A 118 10.80 13.40 -5.60
CA LEU A 118 10.97 14.67 -6.31
C LEU A 118 12.44 14.91 -6.71
N PRO A 119 13.43 14.72 -5.81
CA PRO A 119 14.84 14.83 -6.21
C PRO A 119 15.23 13.89 -7.36
N ALA A 120 14.81 12.62 -7.31
CA ALA A 120 15.09 11.66 -8.37
C ALA A 120 14.43 12.06 -9.70
N TYR A 121 13.21 12.58 -9.65
CA TYR A 121 12.52 13.12 -10.82
C TYR A 121 13.27 14.31 -11.42
N GLU A 122 13.66 15.29 -10.61
CA GLU A 122 14.41 16.47 -11.05
C GLU A 122 15.78 16.10 -11.65
N GLU A 123 16.49 15.14 -11.04
CA GLU A 123 17.75 14.62 -11.57
C GLU A 123 17.55 13.97 -12.95
N SER A 124 16.51 13.16 -13.12
CA SER A 124 16.19 12.54 -14.39
C SER A 124 15.85 13.55 -15.49
N LEU A 125 15.17 14.65 -15.16
CA LEU A 125 14.91 15.74 -16.10
C LEU A 125 16.20 16.47 -16.48
N GLY A 126 17.09 16.68 -15.51
CA GLY A 126 18.39 17.32 -15.71
C GLY A 126 19.35 16.48 -16.56
N SER A 127 19.28 15.15 -16.50
CA SER A 127 20.06 14.26 -17.38
C SER A 127 19.51 14.27 -18.80
N LEU A 128 18.19 14.17 -18.96
CA LEU A 128 17.50 14.26 -20.26
C LEU A 128 17.81 15.57 -21.02
N ALA A 129 17.94 16.69 -20.31
CA ALA A 129 18.28 17.98 -20.90
C ALA A 129 19.78 18.13 -21.26
N LYS A 130 20.66 17.28 -20.73
CA LYS A 130 22.10 17.25 -21.08
C LYS A 130 22.40 16.34 -22.27
N ASP A 131 21.51 15.39 -22.56
CA ASP A 131 21.62 14.45 -23.67
C ASP A 131 20.99 14.98 -24.98
N LEU A 132 20.50 16.24 -24.98
CA LEU A 132 19.95 17.00 -26.11
C LEU A 132 20.89 18.14 -26.51
#